data_AF-A0A1W9WFK8-F1
#
_entry.id   AF-A0A1W9WFK8-F1
#
_cell.length_a   1.000
_cell.length_b   1.000
_cell.length_c   1.000
_cell.angle_alpha   90.00
_cell.angle_beta   90.00
_cell.angle_gamma   90.00
#
_symmetry.space_group_name_H-M   'P 1'
#
loop_
_entity.id
_entity.type
_entity.pdbx_description
1 polymer ?
#
loop_
_entity_poly.entity_id
_entity_poly.type
_entity_poly.pdbx_seq_one_letter_code
_entity_poly.pdbx_strand_id
1 'polypeptide(L)'
;MAESTQKNAEESADAMDEAVALMGNIRQHTEKSAEQIMSLGEKSQQIGKVLAIINEVAAETKMLSLNAAIEASKAGEAGKGFTVVASEIRKLAENVVKSTGSIEEIASEIEKAMQEIVAIAEQTTDSARQVSMSTGQQKSASEQVVLTMHELSDVARQMAAAAGETTQSADSLTQMSAALKKIISGFKLAG
;
A
#
# COMPACT_ATOMS: atom_id res chain seq x y z
N MET A 1 -0.97 -24.17 28.61
CA MET A 1 -0.64 -24.11 27.15
C MET A 1 -1.91 -23.89 26.33
N ALA A 2 -2.96 -24.71 26.49
CA ALA A 2 -4.21 -24.55 25.73
C ALA A 2 -4.82 -23.14 25.77
N GLU A 3 -5.07 -22.62 26.98
CA GLU A 3 -5.63 -21.28 27.18
C GLU A 3 -4.75 -20.17 26.61
N SER A 4 -3.42 -20.29 26.72
CA SER A 4 -2.50 -19.29 26.17
C SER A 4 -2.49 -19.30 24.64
N THR A 5 -2.56 -20.47 23.99
CA THR A 5 -2.65 -20.55 22.54
C THR A 5 -3.98 -20.01 22.02
N GLN A 6 -5.08 -20.31 22.71
CA GLN A 6 -6.39 -19.75 22.40
C GLN A 6 -6.39 -18.22 22.47
N LYS A 7 -5.91 -17.65 23.58
CA LYS A 7 -5.78 -16.20 23.76
C LYS A 7 -4.94 -15.56 22.64
N ASN A 8 -3.79 -16.16 22.32
CA ASN A 8 -2.93 -15.66 21.25
C ASN A 8 -3.62 -15.71 19.87
N ALA A 9 -4.43 -16.73 19.61
CA ALA A 9 -5.16 -16.86 18.35
C ALA A 9 -6.33 -15.84 18.26
N GLU A 10 -7.01 -15.57 19.36
CA GLU A 10 -8.02 -14.51 19.46
C GLU A 10 -7.39 -13.13 19.24
N GLU A 11 -6.29 -12.81 19.93
CA GLU A 11 -5.53 -11.57 19.73
C GLU A 11 -5.01 -11.44 18.28
N SER A 12 -4.62 -12.56 17.66
CA SER A 12 -4.21 -12.58 16.24
C SER A 12 -5.37 -12.28 15.30
N ALA A 13 -6.58 -12.79 15.58
CA ALA A 13 -7.77 -12.49 14.78
C ALA A 13 -8.16 -11.01 14.86
N ASP A 14 -8.09 -10.40 16.05
CA ASP A 14 -8.34 -8.97 16.24
C ASP A 14 -7.32 -8.10 15.49
N ALA A 15 -6.02 -8.44 15.60
CA ALA A 15 -4.97 -7.75 14.86
C ALA A 15 -5.12 -7.88 13.34
N MET A 16 -5.66 -9.01 12.86
CA MET A 16 -5.97 -9.22 11.45
C MET A 16 -7.15 -8.39 10.97
N ASP A 17 -8.19 -8.22 11.78
CA ASP A 17 -9.30 -7.32 11.46
C ASP A 17 -8.83 -5.86 11.35
N GLU A 18 -7.95 -5.43 12.26
CA GLU A 18 -7.32 -4.11 12.18
C GLU A 18 -6.48 -3.95 10.92
N ALA A 19 -5.68 -4.97 10.56
CA ALA A 19 -4.87 -4.95 9.34
C ALA A 19 -5.74 -4.88 8.06
N VAL A 20 -6.87 -5.58 8.00
CA VAL A 20 -7.81 -5.48 6.88
C VAL A 20 -8.41 -4.07 6.80
N ALA A 21 -8.82 -3.48 7.93
CA ALA A 21 -9.34 -2.12 7.96
C ALA A 21 -8.29 -1.11 7.49
N LEU A 22 -7.03 -1.26 7.93
CA LEU A 22 -5.92 -0.41 7.50
C LEU A 22 -5.67 -0.52 5.99
N MET A 23 -5.69 -1.72 5.42
CA MET A 23 -5.58 -1.90 3.96
C MET A 23 -6.75 -1.26 3.20
N GLY A 24 -7.95 -1.28 3.79
CA GLY A 24 -9.10 -0.52 3.27
C GLY A 24 -8.83 0.98 3.20
N ASN A 25 -8.28 1.56 4.27
CA ASN A 25 -7.91 2.98 4.31
C ASN A 25 -6.79 3.31 3.32
N ILE A 26 -5.76 2.45 3.20
CA ILE A 26 -4.68 2.60 2.22
C ILE A 26 -5.26 2.65 0.81
N ARG A 27 -6.14 1.70 0.46
CA ARG A 27 -6.79 1.70 -0.86
C ARG A 27 -7.54 3.01 -1.12
N GLN A 28 -8.37 3.46 -0.18
CA GLN A 28 -9.12 4.70 -0.33
C GLN A 28 -8.22 5.94 -0.49
N HIS A 29 -7.14 6.02 0.28
CA HIS A 29 -6.17 7.12 0.17
C HIS A 29 -5.42 7.09 -1.16
N THR A 30 -5.06 5.91 -1.64
CA THR A 30 -4.42 5.71 -2.94
C THR A 30 -5.35 6.10 -4.09
N GLU A 31 -6.62 5.66 -4.06
CA GLU A 31 -7.64 6.04 -5.05
C GLU A 31 -7.82 7.57 -5.11
N LYS A 32 -7.99 8.21 -3.95
CA LYS A 32 -8.11 9.67 -3.87
C LYS A 32 -6.85 10.39 -4.38
N SER A 33 -5.67 9.84 -4.12
CA SER A 33 -4.41 10.40 -4.61
C SER A 33 -4.34 10.30 -6.14
N ALA A 34 -4.74 9.17 -6.71
CA ALA A 34 -4.81 8.98 -8.16
C ALA A 34 -5.77 9.99 -8.82
N GLU A 35 -6.96 10.22 -8.25
CA GLU A 35 -7.90 11.25 -8.74
C GLU A 35 -7.28 12.65 -8.74
N GLN A 36 -6.58 13.02 -7.66
CA GLN A 36 -5.89 14.31 -7.58
C GLN A 36 -4.79 14.44 -8.63
N ILE A 37 -4.00 13.38 -8.84
CA ILE A 37 -2.93 13.34 -9.85
C ILE A 37 -3.51 13.48 -11.26
N MET A 38 -4.63 12.81 -11.56
CA MET A 38 -5.32 12.99 -12.83
C MET A 38 -5.75 14.44 -13.05
N SER A 39 -6.28 15.10 -12.02
CA SER A 39 -6.62 16.54 -12.09
C SER A 39 -5.40 17.43 -12.31
N LEU A 40 -4.24 17.10 -11.71
CA LEU A 40 -2.99 17.80 -12.02
C LEU A 40 -2.56 17.55 -13.48
N GLY A 41 -2.80 16.35 -14.02
CA GLY A 41 -2.61 16.01 -15.43
C GLY A 41 -3.38 16.95 -16.36
N GLU A 42 -4.67 17.15 -16.09
CA GLU A 42 -5.50 18.07 -16.86
C GLU A 42 -4.99 19.52 -16.78
N LYS A 43 -4.52 19.96 -15.61
CA LYS A 43 -3.94 21.29 -15.42
C LYS A 43 -2.62 21.45 -16.19
N SER A 44 -1.78 20.41 -16.24
CA SER A 44 -0.54 20.42 -17.02
C SER A 44 -0.81 20.54 -18.52
N GLN A 45 -1.82 19.82 -19.03
CA GLN A 45 -2.26 19.97 -20.41
C GLN A 45 -2.80 21.38 -20.71
N GLN A 46 -3.50 22.01 -19.75
CA GLN A 46 -3.93 23.41 -19.89
C GLN A 46 -2.73 24.36 -19.95
N ILE A 47 -1.67 24.12 -19.17
CA ILE A 47 -0.42 24.88 -19.26
C ILE A 47 0.16 24.76 -20.67
N GLY A 48 0.25 23.55 -21.23
CA GLY A 48 0.72 23.33 -22.60
C GLY A 48 -0.06 24.15 -23.66
N LYS A 49 -1.39 24.20 -23.54
CA LYS A 49 -2.25 25.04 -24.42
C LYS A 49 -1.94 26.53 -24.28
N VAL A 50 -1.72 27.02 -23.05
CA VAL A 50 -1.36 28.42 -22.81
C VAL A 50 0.01 28.75 -23.39
N LEU A 51 1.00 27.86 -23.21
CA LEU A 51 2.34 28.04 -23.78
C LEU A 51 2.31 28.10 -25.31
N ALA A 52 1.47 27.29 -25.96
CA ALA A 52 1.29 27.34 -27.41
C ALA A 52 0.81 28.72 -27.89
N ILE A 53 -0.17 29.32 -27.18
CA ILE A 53 -0.67 30.67 -27.48
C ILE A 53 0.43 31.72 -27.25
N ILE A 54 1.20 31.62 -26.16
CA ILE A 54 2.30 32.55 -25.89
C ILE A 54 3.37 32.46 -26.99
N ASN A 55 3.69 31.24 -27.45
CA ASN A 55 4.62 31.03 -28.56
C ASN A 55 4.12 31.66 -29.87
N GLU A 56 2.82 31.53 -30.16
CA GLU A 56 2.19 32.18 -31.32
C GLU A 56 2.30 33.71 -31.25
N VAL A 57 1.93 34.30 -30.11
CA VAL A 57 2.02 35.75 -29.88
C VAL A 57 3.47 36.23 -29.96
N ALA A 58 4.43 35.48 -29.43
CA ALA A 58 5.84 35.82 -29.51
C ALA A 58 6.36 35.75 -30.96
N ALA A 59 5.92 34.75 -31.74
CA ALA A 59 6.25 34.65 -33.16
C ALA A 59 5.68 35.82 -33.98
N GLU A 60 4.42 36.20 -33.72
CA GLU A 60 3.80 37.37 -34.34
C GLU A 60 4.52 38.66 -33.95
N THR A 61 4.84 38.84 -32.66
CA THR A 61 5.60 40.00 -32.16
C THR A 61 6.98 40.09 -32.81
N LYS A 62 7.65 38.95 -32.99
CA LYS A 62 8.93 38.86 -33.71
C LYS A 62 8.77 39.33 -35.16
N MET A 63 7.73 38.90 -35.87
CA MET A 63 7.45 39.34 -37.24
C MET A 63 7.09 40.82 -37.34
N LEU A 64 6.27 41.34 -36.43
CA LEU A 64 5.92 42.76 -36.35
C LEU A 64 7.16 43.64 -36.11
N SER A 65 8.04 43.20 -35.20
CA SER A 65 9.29 43.91 -34.90
C SER A 65 10.24 43.94 -36.11
N LEU A 66 10.28 42.86 -36.91
CA LEU A 66 11.05 42.82 -38.15
C LEU A 66 10.51 43.82 -39.18
N ASN A 67 9.20 43.86 -39.36
CA ASN A 67 8.55 44.81 -40.27
C ASN A 67 8.81 46.26 -39.83
N ALA A 68 8.72 46.53 -38.52
CA ALA A 68 9.04 47.84 -37.96
C ALA A 68 10.51 48.24 -38.18
N ALA A 69 11.44 47.31 -38.04
CA ALA A 69 12.86 47.55 -38.32
C ALA A 69 13.12 47.87 -39.80
N ILE A 70 12.43 47.17 -40.73
CA ILE A 70 12.52 47.43 -42.17
C ILE A 70 12.00 48.84 -42.50
N GLU A 71 10.83 49.20 -41.98
CA GLU A 71 10.23 50.51 -42.26
C GLU A 71 11.04 51.66 -41.63
N ALA A 72 11.56 51.46 -40.42
CA ALA A 72 12.49 52.38 -39.78
C ALA A 72 13.78 52.57 -40.61
N SER A 73 14.32 51.50 -41.20
CA SER A 73 15.47 51.59 -42.10
C SER A 73 15.16 52.37 -43.38
N LYS A 74 13.93 52.30 -43.91
CA LYS A 74 13.51 53.09 -45.09
C LYS A 74 13.40 54.58 -44.78
N ALA A 75 13.04 54.94 -43.55
CA ALA A 75 12.96 56.34 -43.10
C ALA A 75 14.33 57.03 -42.92
N GLY A 76 15.44 56.32 -43.13
CA GLY A 76 16.79 56.88 -43.09
C GLY A 76 17.19 57.40 -41.69
N GLU A 77 17.75 58.62 -41.63
CA GLU A 77 18.20 59.24 -40.37
C GLU A 77 17.05 59.39 -39.35
N ALA A 78 15.83 59.66 -39.80
CA ALA A 78 14.66 59.83 -38.92
C ALA A 78 14.20 58.51 -38.25
N GLY A 79 14.56 57.36 -38.82
CA GLY A 79 14.16 56.04 -38.33
C GLY A 79 15.16 55.36 -37.39
N LYS A 80 16.36 55.92 -37.20
CA LYS A 80 17.43 55.28 -36.39
C LYS A 80 16.98 54.88 -34.98
N GLY A 81 16.23 55.75 -34.29
CA GLY A 81 15.69 55.46 -32.96
C GLY A 81 14.68 54.31 -32.96
N PHE A 82 13.82 54.25 -33.98
CA PHE A 82 12.82 53.19 -34.15
C PHE A 82 13.47 51.84 -34.49
N THR A 83 14.57 51.81 -35.25
CA THR A 83 15.32 50.58 -35.52
C THR A 83 15.85 49.93 -34.25
N VAL A 84 16.34 50.73 -33.29
CA VAL A 84 16.83 50.22 -32.00
C VAL A 84 15.70 49.60 -31.19
N VAL A 85 14.56 50.30 -31.10
CA VAL A 85 13.37 49.79 -30.39
C VAL A 85 12.86 48.49 -31.03
N ALA A 86 12.78 48.44 -32.35
CA ALA A 86 12.36 47.23 -33.08
C ALA A 86 13.30 46.04 -32.83
N SER A 87 14.61 46.27 -32.77
CA SER A 87 15.59 45.22 -32.43
C SER A 87 15.41 44.70 -30.99
N GLU A 88 15.10 45.58 -30.04
CA GLU A 88 14.90 45.18 -28.64
C GLU A 88 13.61 44.37 -28.47
N ILE A 89 12.51 44.76 -29.15
CA ILE A 89 11.26 43.99 -29.18
C ILE A 89 11.50 42.60 -29.78
N ARG A 90 12.28 42.51 -30.87
CA ARG A 90 12.62 41.21 -31.48
C ARG A 90 13.33 40.30 -30.50
N LYS A 91 14.32 40.84 -29.79
CA LYS A 91 15.10 40.10 -28.79
C LYS A 91 14.25 39.66 -27.60
N LEU A 92 13.30 40.50 -27.16
CA LEU A 92 12.34 40.15 -26.12
C LEU A 92 11.46 38.98 -26.57
N ALA A 93 10.93 39.03 -27.79
CA ALA A 93 10.11 37.96 -28.36
C ALA A 93 10.90 36.63 -28.46
N GLU A 94 12.18 36.67 -28.87
CA GLU A 94 13.06 35.49 -28.90
C GLU A 94 13.31 34.92 -27.50
N ASN A 95 13.49 35.78 -26.49
CA ASN A 95 13.63 35.35 -25.11
C ASN A 95 12.34 34.70 -24.57
N VAL A 96 11.17 35.24 -24.93
CA VAL A 96 9.88 34.64 -24.56
C VAL A 96 9.78 33.22 -25.11
N VAL A 97 10.05 33.00 -26.41
CA VAL A 97 10.03 31.67 -27.03
C VAL A 97 11.00 30.70 -26.35
N LYS A 98 12.18 31.17 -25.95
CA LYS A 98 13.13 30.35 -25.21
C LYS A 98 12.59 29.95 -23.83
N SER A 99 12.02 30.90 -23.10
CA SER A 99 11.47 30.67 -21.77
C SER A 99 10.25 29.75 -21.79
N THR A 100 9.33 29.93 -22.73
CA THR A 100 8.18 29.05 -22.90
C THR A 100 8.60 27.63 -23.26
N GLY A 101 9.63 27.45 -24.08
CA GLY A 101 10.20 26.13 -24.38
C GLY A 101 10.71 25.41 -23.13
N SER A 102 11.44 26.09 -22.24
CA SER A 102 11.87 25.51 -20.96
C SER A 102 10.70 25.16 -20.03
N ILE A 103 9.61 25.94 -20.04
CA ILE A 103 8.41 25.62 -19.25
C ILE A 103 7.68 24.41 -19.85
N GLU A 104 7.66 24.27 -21.18
CA GLU A 104 7.08 23.13 -21.88
C GLU A 104 7.81 21.81 -21.53
N GLU A 105 9.15 21.84 -21.49
CA GLU A 105 9.96 20.71 -21.01
C GLU A 105 9.58 20.30 -19.57
N ILE A 106 9.50 21.27 -18.65
CA ILE A 106 9.10 21.01 -17.25
C ILE A 106 7.68 20.45 -17.18
N ALA A 107 6.73 21.00 -17.95
CA ALA A 107 5.36 20.50 -18.00
C ALA A 107 5.29 19.06 -18.50
N SER A 108 6.09 18.71 -19.52
CA SER A 108 6.19 17.35 -20.03
C SER A 108 6.79 16.38 -19.00
N GLU A 109 7.81 16.80 -18.26
CA GLU A 109 8.39 16.00 -17.17
C GLU A 109 7.38 15.76 -16.05
N ILE A 110 6.59 16.78 -15.69
CA ILE A 110 5.50 16.66 -14.72
C ILE A 110 4.44 15.66 -15.21
N GLU A 111 4.03 15.73 -16.48
CA GLU A 111 3.09 14.76 -17.07
C GLU A 111 3.58 13.32 -16.98
N LYS A 112 4.86 13.09 -17.31
CA LYS A 112 5.47 11.77 -17.20
C LYS A 112 5.51 11.27 -15.75
N ALA A 113 5.94 12.13 -14.82
CA ALA A 113 5.97 11.78 -13.40
C ALA A 113 4.57 11.44 -12.87
N MET A 114 3.54 12.17 -13.29
CA MET A 114 2.15 11.87 -12.92
C MET A 114 1.69 10.50 -13.44
N GLN A 115 2.01 10.14 -14.69
CA GLN A 115 1.70 8.82 -15.23
C GLN A 115 2.38 7.70 -14.44
N GLU A 116 3.65 7.88 -14.05
CA GLU A 116 4.37 6.92 -13.21
C GLU A 116 3.72 6.77 -11.83
N ILE A 117 3.28 7.87 -11.20
CA ILE A 117 2.61 7.79 -9.89
C ILE A 117 1.26 7.10 -9.99
N VAL A 118 0.49 7.31 -11.07
CA VAL A 118 -0.78 6.57 -11.30
C VAL A 118 -0.52 5.06 -11.39
N ALA A 119 0.50 4.64 -12.15
CA ALA A 119 0.86 3.21 -12.23
C ALA A 119 1.27 2.63 -10.86
N ILE A 120 2.01 3.40 -10.05
CA ILE A 120 2.38 3.01 -8.68
C ILE A 120 1.13 2.91 -7.79
N ALA A 121 0.16 3.82 -7.95
CA ALA A 121 -1.09 3.80 -7.20
C ALA A 121 -1.93 2.55 -7.53
N GLU A 122 -2.01 2.16 -8.80
CA GLU A 122 -2.66 0.92 -9.23
C GLU A 122 -1.99 -0.31 -8.59
N GLN A 123 -0.65 -0.42 -8.69
CA GLN A 123 0.10 -1.51 -8.07
C GLN A 123 -0.06 -1.56 -6.54
N THR A 124 -0.12 -0.41 -5.89
CA THR A 124 -0.34 -0.29 -4.44
C THR A 124 -1.72 -0.79 -4.06
N THR A 125 -2.74 -0.46 -4.87
CA THR A 125 -4.12 -0.93 -4.67
C THR A 125 -4.23 -2.45 -4.79
N ASP A 126 -3.58 -3.03 -5.80
CA ASP A 126 -3.52 -4.48 -5.97
C ASP A 126 -2.78 -5.18 -4.82
N SER A 127 -1.66 -4.60 -4.38
CA SER A 127 -0.91 -5.11 -3.24
C SER A 127 -1.73 -5.07 -1.95
N ALA A 128 -2.42 -3.95 -1.68
CA ALA A 128 -3.30 -3.82 -0.53
C ALA A 128 -4.44 -4.86 -0.56
N ARG A 129 -5.02 -5.11 -1.75
CA ARG A 129 -6.03 -6.16 -1.94
C ARG A 129 -5.47 -7.56 -1.63
N GLN A 130 -4.28 -7.89 -2.13
CA GLN A 130 -3.65 -9.18 -1.88
C GLN A 130 -3.34 -9.39 -0.40
N VAL A 131 -2.88 -8.33 0.28
CA VAL A 131 -2.68 -8.35 1.74
C VAL A 131 -4.00 -8.60 2.45
N SER A 132 -5.07 -7.86 2.15
CA SER A 132 -6.40 -8.10 2.75
C SER A 132 -6.89 -9.54 2.57
N MET A 133 -6.69 -10.12 1.38
CA MET A 133 -7.08 -11.51 1.12
C MET A 133 -6.25 -12.50 1.98
N SER A 134 -4.94 -12.30 2.03
CA SER A 134 -4.03 -13.16 2.82
C SER A 134 -4.33 -13.05 4.31
N THR A 135 -4.58 -11.83 4.81
CA THR A 135 -4.97 -11.58 6.20
C THR A 135 -6.32 -12.22 6.52
N GLY A 136 -7.29 -12.17 5.59
CA GLY A 136 -8.56 -12.88 5.76
C GLY A 136 -8.38 -14.40 5.87
N GLN A 137 -7.50 -15.01 5.07
CA GLN A 137 -7.16 -16.43 5.17
C GLN A 137 -6.48 -16.76 6.50
N GLN A 138 -5.56 -15.92 6.95
CA GLN A 138 -4.89 -16.09 8.24
C GLN A 138 -5.88 -16.00 9.41
N LYS A 139 -6.89 -15.12 9.33
CA LYS A 139 -7.94 -15.03 10.34
C LYS A 139 -8.70 -16.35 10.47
N SER A 140 -9.15 -16.91 9.34
CA SER A 140 -9.82 -18.22 9.34
C SER A 140 -8.92 -19.34 9.89
N ALA A 141 -7.61 -19.29 9.61
CA ALA A 141 -6.66 -20.23 10.19
C ALA A 141 -6.56 -20.07 11.72
N SER A 142 -6.53 -18.84 12.24
CA SER A 142 -6.52 -18.57 13.69
C SER A 142 -7.80 -19.07 14.37
N GLU A 143 -8.97 -18.86 13.75
CA GLU A 143 -10.25 -19.40 14.24
C GLU A 143 -10.22 -20.94 14.31
N GLN A 144 -9.64 -21.60 13.31
CA GLN A 144 -9.46 -23.06 13.32
C GLN A 144 -8.51 -23.51 14.44
N VAL A 145 -7.46 -22.74 14.73
CA VAL A 145 -6.56 -23.01 15.87
C VAL A 145 -7.36 -22.96 17.17
N VAL A 146 -8.21 -21.96 17.39
CA VAL A 146 -9.06 -21.88 18.60
C VAL A 146 -9.92 -23.14 18.77
N LEU A 147 -10.59 -23.58 17.69
CA LEU A 147 -11.42 -24.79 17.73
C LEU A 147 -10.62 -26.05 18.08
N THR A 148 -9.46 -26.24 17.44
CA THR A 148 -8.61 -27.41 17.72
C THR A 148 -8.01 -27.40 19.13
N MET A 149 -7.77 -26.22 19.70
CA MET A 149 -7.29 -26.11 21.08
C MET A 149 -8.38 -26.43 22.11
N HIS A 150 -9.65 -26.14 21.81
CA HIS A 150 -10.78 -26.60 22.61
C HIS A 150 -10.85 -28.13 22.63
N GLU A 151 -10.81 -28.78 21.46
CA GLU A 151 -10.82 -30.24 21.34
C GLU A 151 -9.63 -30.86 22.10
N LEU A 152 -8.44 -30.28 21.97
CA LEU A 152 -7.24 -30.76 22.67
C LEU A 152 -7.37 -30.65 24.20
N SER A 153 -8.00 -29.57 24.70
CA SER A 153 -8.27 -29.39 26.13
C SER A 153 -9.19 -30.49 26.67
N ASP A 154 -10.21 -30.86 25.90
CA ASP A 154 -11.17 -31.88 26.31
C ASP A 154 -10.56 -33.29 26.27
N VAL A 155 -9.74 -33.59 25.25
CA VAL A 155 -8.95 -34.82 25.19
C VAL A 155 -7.98 -34.92 26.38
N ALA A 156 -7.29 -33.82 26.72
CA ALA A 156 -6.38 -33.79 27.86
C ALA A 156 -7.12 -34.05 29.20
N ARG A 157 -8.33 -33.49 29.36
CA ARG A 157 -9.17 -33.75 30.54
C ARG A 157 -9.61 -35.22 30.63
N GLN A 158 -10.05 -35.81 29.53
CA GLN A 158 -10.40 -37.25 29.49
C GLN A 158 -9.19 -38.13 29.80
N MET A 159 -8.03 -37.81 29.26
CA MET A 159 -6.80 -38.57 29.51
C MET A 159 -6.39 -38.53 30.99
N ALA A 160 -6.51 -37.37 31.63
CA ALA A 160 -6.24 -37.23 33.06
C ALA A 160 -7.21 -38.08 33.91
N ALA A 161 -8.50 -38.11 33.56
CA ALA A 161 -9.49 -38.95 34.23
C ALA A 161 -9.17 -40.44 34.07
N ALA A 162 -8.88 -40.90 32.85
CA ALA A 162 -8.52 -42.29 32.56
C ALA A 162 -7.23 -42.73 33.27
N ALA A 163 -6.22 -41.85 33.39
CA ALA A 163 -5.01 -42.11 34.16
C ALA A 163 -5.30 -42.28 35.66
N GLY A 164 -6.24 -41.50 36.20
CA GLY A 164 -6.74 -41.65 37.57
C GLY A 164 -7.37 -43.03 37.80
N GLU A 165 -8.30 -43.45 36.93
CA GLU A 165 -8.94 -44.77 37.00
C GLU A 165 -7.94 -45.92 36.87
N THR A 166 -6.94 -45.77 36.01
CA THR A 166 -5.86 -46.74 35.82
C THR A 166 -5.03 -46.89 37.10
N THR A 167 -4.70 -45.79 37.75
CA THR A 167 -3.98 -45.79 39.03
C THR A 167 -4.79 -46.50 40.11
N GLN A 168 -6.07 -46.19 40.23
CA GLN A 168 -6.97 -46.85 41.19
C GLN A 168 -7.11 -48.37 40.92
N SER A 169 -7.15 -48.76 39.64
CA SER A 169 -7.18 -50.17 39.23
C SER A 169 -5.88 -50.88 39.60
N ALA A 170 -4.73 -50.24 39.39
CA ALA A 170 -3.42 -50.76 39.77
C ALA A 170 -3.28 -50.94 41.30
N ASP A 171 -3.79 -49.99 42.08
CA ASP A 171 -3.83 -50.10 43.54
C ASP A 171 -4.71 -51.28 43.99
N SER A 172 -5.87 -51.43 43.37
CA SER A 172 -6.79 -52.54 43.65
C SER A 172 -6.16 -53.91 43.33
N LEU A 173 -5.48 -54.03 42.18
CA LEU A 173 -4.73 -55.24 41.80
C LEU A 173 -3.60 -55.55 42.79
N THR A 174 -2.89 -54.52 43.27
CA THR A 174 -1.83 -54.65 44.28
C THR A 174 -2.40 -55.19 45.59
N GLN A 175 -3.55 -54.66 46.05
CA GLN A 175 -4.24 -55.13 47.25
C GLN A 175 -4.71 -56.59 47.10
N MET A 176 -5.32 -56.94 45.97
CA MET A 176 -5.75 -58.32 45.69
C MET A 176 -4.57 -59.29 45.67
N SER A 177 -3.45 -58.90 45.07
CA SER A 177 -2.21 -59.69 45.04
C SER A 177 -1.66 -59.93 46.46
N ALA A 178 -1.66 -58.89 47.32
CA ALA A 178 -1.27 -59.02 48.71
C ALA A 178 -2.21 -59.94 49.51
N ALA A 179 -3.53 -59.83 49.28
CA ALA A 179 -4.51 -60.71 49.90
C ALA A 179 -4.33 -62.18 49.47
N LEU A 180 -4.12 -62.43 48.18
CA LEU A 180 -3.83 -63.77 47.65
C LEU A 180 -2.56 -64.37 48.27
N LYS A 181 -1.47 -63.60 48.37
CA LYS A 181 -0.24 -64.04 49.06
C LYS A 181 -0.52 -64.45 50.51
N LYS A 182 -1.32 -63.68 51.23
CA LYS A 182 -1.70 -63.98 52.62
C LYS A 182 -2.49 -65.30 52.71
N ILE A 183 -3.47 -65.51 51.84
CA ILE A 183 -4.27 -66.74 51.78
C ILE A 183 -3.35 -67.95 51.51
N ILE A 184 -2.50 -67.88 50.49
CA ILE A 184 -1.57 -68.96 50.14
C ILE A 184 -0.62 -69.28 51.31
N SER A 185 -0.13 -68.27 52.03
CA SER A 185 0.74 -68.49 53.19
C SER A 185 0.03 -69.20 54.36
N GLY A 186 -1.27 -68.95 54.55
CA GLY A 186 -2.08 -69.64 55.55
C GLY A 186 -2.27 -71.13 55.25
N PHE A 187 -2.44 -71.48 53.97
CA PHE A 187 -2.52 -72.90 53.56
C PHE A 187 -1.18 -73.64 53.71
N LYS A 188 -0.04 -72.96 53.55
CA LYS A 188 1.30 -73.56 53.75
C LYS A 188 1.65 -73.88 55.21
N LEU A 189 0.94 -73.33 56.20
CA LEU A 189 1.16 -73.57 57.63
C LEU A 189 0.29 -74.71 58.19
N ALA A 190 -0.71 -75.18 57.43
CA ALA A 190 -1.69 -76.17 57.87
C ALA A 190 -1.42 -77.60 57.35
N GLY A 191 -0.32 -77.82 56.63
CA GLY A 191 0.15 -79.13 56.17
C GLY A 191 1.62 -79.33 56.54
#